data_AF-A0A375J1N4-F1
#
_entry.id   AF-A0A375J1N4-F1
#
_cell.length_a   1.000
_cell.length_b   1.000
_cell.length_c   1.000
_cell.angle_alpha   90.00
_cell.angle_beta   90.00
_cell.angle_gamma   90.00
#
_symmetry.space_group_name_H-M   'P 1'
#
loop_
_entity.id
_entity.type
_entity.pdbx_description
1 polymer ?
#
loop_
_entity_poly.entity_id
_entity_poly.type
_entity_poly.pdbx_seq_one_letter_code
_entity_poly.pdbx_strand_id
1 'polypeptide(L)'
;MTVRPPDATPLPAALVDVVDATAPAVPSSSPAAAAAAAHEPVPPAPLAPLARFARPTMLLETLLATRLELLSRDHAWPPHTLAQRRAVLMRLWDQRTPGLFEQGGTADSIARCLQAAFAEAAAGRRLEAALEFKRAYYLVCCTASSGSRARLHGGNNGEPG
;
A
#
# COMPACT_ATOMS: atom_id res chain seq x y z
N MET A 1 -0.18 51.80 24.65
CA MET A 1 -1.25 51.34 23.73
C MET A 1 -0.85 49.99 23.17
N THR A 2 -1.79 49.05 23.22
CA THR A 2 -1.61 47.60 23.36
C THR A 2 -1.17 46.90 22.07
N VAL A 3 -0.07 46.12 22.13
CA VAL A 3 0.33 45.18 21.06
C VAL A 3 -0.50 43.90 21.23
N ARG A 4 -1.27 43.57 20.19
CA ARG A 4 -2.15 42.40 20.12
C ARG A 4 -1.34 41.15 19.74
N PRO A 5 -1.40 40.02 20.48
CA PRO A 5 -0.74 38.78 20.07
C PRO A 5 -1.52 38.09 18.94
N PRO A 6 -0.86 37.29 18.07
CA PRO A 6 -1.56 36.52 17.05
C PRO A 6 -2.29 35.33 17.68
N ASP A 7 -3.52 35.16 17.19
CA ASP A 7 -4.48 34.10 17.49
C ASP A 7 -3.86 32.71 17.36
N ALA A 8 -3.88 31.93 18.43
CA ALA A 8 -3.52 30.52 18.42
C ALA A 8 -4.70 29.73 17.87
N THR A 9 -4.57 29.24 16.64
CA THR A 9 -5.57 28.34 16.04
C THR A 9 -5.50 26.97 16.74
N PRO A 10 -6.57 26.49 17.42
CA PRO A 10 -6.57 25.14 17.95
C PRO A 10 -6.85 24.15 16.81
N LEU A 11 -5.93 23.19 16.63
CA LEU A 11 -6.18 22.00 15.81
C LEU A 11 -7.15 21.08 16.53
N PRO A 12 -8.15 20.47 15.86
CA PRO A 12 -9.05 19.52 16.49
C PRO A 12 -8.34 18.20 16.82
N ALA A 13 -8.37 17.82 18.10
CA ALA A 13 -8.06 16.48 18.58
C ALA A 13 -9.26 15.56 18.33
N ALA A 14 -9.17 14.66 17.36
CA ALA A 14 -10.10 13.53 17.24
C ALA A 14 -9.43 12.40 16.47
N LEU A 15 -8.68 11.55 17.17
CA LEU A 15 -8.22 10.26 16.62
C LEU A 15 -7.73 9.30 17.71
N VAL A 16 -8.65 8.75 18.50
CA VAL A 16 -8.55 7.46 19.24
C VAL A 16 -9.95 7.24 19.87
N ASP A 17 -10.65 6.12 19.77
CA ASP A 17 -10.23 4.72 19.90
C ASP A 17 -11.26 3.80 19.19
N VAL A 18 -10.76 2.79 18.48
CA VAL A 18 -11.50 1.57 18.12
C VAL A 18 -10.62 0.42 18.60
N VAL A 19 -11.27 -0.65 19.09
CA VAL A 19 -10.76 -1.92 19.66
C VAL A 19 -10.84 -1.88 21.20
N ASP A 20 -11.55 -2.76 21.91
CA ASP A 20 -11.55 -4.22 21.79
C ASP A 20 -12.80 -4.87 22.43
N ALA A 21 -13.12 -6.07 21.95
CA ALA A 21 -14.11 -6.98 22.51
C ALA A 21 -13.51 -7.86 23.63
N THR A 22 -14.31 -8.36 24.58
CA THR A 22 -14.21 -9.73 25.17
C THR A 22 -15.37 -10.02 26.15
N ALA A 23 -16.35 -10.82 25.68
CA ALA A 23 -17.04 -12.02 26.24
C ALA A 23 -17.44 -12.16 27.75
N PRO A 24 -18.12 -13.26 28.18
CA PRO A 24 -19.45 -13.81 27.80
C PRO A 24 -20.34 -14.17 29.04
N ALA A 25 -21.66 -14.41 28.87
CA ALA A 25 -22.44 -15.46 29.58
C ALA A 25 -23.96 -15.44 29.24
N VAL A 26 -24.45 -16.65 28.93
CA VAL A 26 -25.81 -17.15 28.57
C VAL A 26 -26.73 -17.36 29.80
N PRO A 27 -27.95 -17.99 29.73
CA PRO A 27 -29.08 -17.97 28.76
C PRO A 27 -30.47 -17.82 29.46
N SER A 28 -31.58 -17.64 28.71
CA SER A 28 -32.91 -18.08 29.18
C SER A 28 -33.91 -18.33 28.04
N SER A 29 -34.40 -19.59 27.98
CA SER A 29 -35.66 -20.21 27.48
C SER A 29 -36.63 -19.39 26.59
N SER A 30 -37.37 -19.92 25.59
CA SER A 30 -37.85 -21.28 25.23
C SER A 30 -38.61 -21.21 23.86
N PRO A 31 -39.17 -22.29 23.28
CA PRO A 31 -39.11 -22.58 21.84
C PRO A 31 -40.44 -22.39 21.08
N ALA A 32 -40.36 -22.15 19.76
CA ALA A 32 -41.47 -22.36 18.84
C ALA A 32 -40.97 -22.82 17.45
N ALA A 33 -41.19 -24.11 17.20
CA ALA A 33 -41.46 -24.80 15.94
C ALA A 33 -40.80 -24.34 14.63
N ALA A 34 -39.83 -25.16 14.21
CA ALA A 34 -39.72 -25.79 12.89
C ALA A 34 -40.42 -25.14 11.68
N ALA A 35 -39.62 -24.59 10.77
CA ALA A 35 -39.86 -24.70 9.33
C ALA A 35 -38.52 -24.98 8.64
N ALA A 36 -38.41 -26.15 8.06
CA ALA A 36 -37.29 -26.59 7.26
C ALA A 36 -37.19 -25.74 5.99
N ALA A 37 -36.06 -25.08 5.80
CA ALA A 37 -35.52 -24.77 4.49
C ALA A 37 -34.00 -24.90 4.61
N ALA A 38 -33.45 -25.82 3.84
CA ALA A 38 -32.03 -26.11 3.76
C ALA A 38 -31.24 -24.80 3.52
N HIS A 39 -30.54 -24.34 4.55
CA HIS A 39 -29.49 -23.35 4.37
C HIS A 39 -28.19 -24.13 4.19
N GLU A 40 -27.86 -24.43 2.93
CA GLU A 40 -26.50 -24.78 2.56
C GLU A 40 -25.56 -23.69 3.11
N PRO A 41 -24.54 -24.02 3.91
CA PRO A 41 -23.54 -23.05 4.29
C PRO A 41 -22.75 -22.68 3.04
N VAL A 42 -23.09 -21.53 2.45
CA VAL A 42 -22.30 -20.90 1.40
C VAL A 42 -20.85 -20.82 1.91
N PRO A 43 -19.87 -21.47 1.26
CA PRO A 43 -18.49 -21.38 1.69
C PRO A 43 -18.07 -19.90 1.63
N PRO A 44 -17.28 -19.40 2.59
CA PRO A 44 -16.85 -18.01 2.59
C PRO A 44 -16.18 -17.71 1.25
N ALA A 45 -16.78 -16.80 0.48
CA ALA A 45 -16.22 -16.33 -0.78
C ALA A 45 -14.76 -15.92 -0.52
N PRO A 46 -13.82 -16.30 -1.40
CA PRO A 46 -12.41 -16.10 -1.12
C PRO A 46 -12.13 -14.60 -0.99
N LEU A 47 -11.66 -14.18 0.19
CA LEU A 47 -11.12 -12.83 0.49
C LEU A 47 -9.85 -12.49 -0.34
N ALA A 48 -9.62 -13.20 -1.45
CA ALA A 48 -8.47 -13.14 -2.31
C ALA A 48 -8.22 -11.82 -3.08
N PRO A 49 -9.18 -10.88 -3.26
CA PRO A 49 -8.87 -9.61 -3.89
C PRO A 49 -7.98 -8.73 -2.99
N LEU A 50 -8.36 -8.55 -1.72
CA LEU A 50 -7.76 -7.55 -0.84
C LEU A 50 -6.29 -7.87 -0.49
N ALA A 51 -5.97 -9.14 -0.25
CA ALA A 51 -4.61 -9.57 0.08
C ALA A 51 -3.61 -9.33 -1.07
N ARG A 52 -4.06 -9.39 -2.34
CA ARG A 52 -3.20 -9.08 -3.51
C ARG A 52 -2.97 -7.58 -3.69
N PHE A 53 -3.93 -6.74 -3.29
CA PHE A 53 -3.80 -5.28 -3.33
C PHE A 53 -2.99 -4.73 -2.15
N ALA A 54 -2.94 -5.45 -1.01
CA ALA A 54 -2.13 -5.06 0.13
C ALA A 54 -0.62 -4.92 -0.19
N ARG A 55 -0.08 -5.76 -1.08
CA ARG A 55 1.36 -5.76 -1.39
C ARG A 55 1.82 -4.56 -2.25
N PRO A 56 1.15 -4.22 -3.38
CA PRO A 56 1.43 -2.99 -4.11
C PRO A 56 1.29 -1.74 -3.24
N THR A 57 0.29 -1.69 -2.35
CA THR A 57 0.09 -0.56 -1.45
C THR A 57 1.28 -0.37 -0.51
N MET A 58 1.75 -1.42 0.17
CA MET A 58 2.92 -1.32 1.06
C MET A 58 4.20 -0.89 0.31
N LEU A 59 4.40 -1.36 -0.92
CA LEU A 59 5.51 -0.91 -1.76
C LEU A 59 5.40 0.59 -2.08
N LEU A 60 4.22 1.04 -2.52
CA LEU A 60 3.96 2.44 -2.86
C LEU A 60 4.13 3.38 -1.66
N GLU A 61 3.58 3.00 -0.51
CA GLU A 61 3.70 3.74 0.75
C GLU A 61 5.16 3.86 1.17
N THR A 62 5.89 2.74 1.18
CA THR A 62 7.30 2.72 1.55
C THR A 62 8.15 3.56 0.60
N LEU A 63 7.86 3.49 -0.70
CA LEU A 63 8.57 4.24 -1.73
C LEU A 63 8.31 5.75 -1.56
N LEU A 64 7.05 6.14 -1.38
CA LEU A 64 6.67 7.53 -1.14
C LEU A 64 7.31 8.06 0.14
N ALA A 65 7.23 7.32 1.25
CA ALA A 65 7.86 7.69 2.52
C ALA A 65 9.37 7.86 2.38
N THR A 66 10.05 6.92 1.71
CA THR A 66 11.50 6.97 1.43
C THR A 66 11.86 8.22 0.63
N ARG A 67 11.07 8.55 -0.40
CA ARG A 67 11.27 9.75 -1.21
C ARG A 67 11.09 11.03 -0.39
N LEU A 68 10.03 11.10 0.44
CA LEU A 68 9.75 12.27 1.28
C LEU A 68 10.83 12.47 2.34
N GLU A 69 11.26 11.39 2.99
CA GLU A 69 12.36 11.44 3.95
C GLU A 69 13.65 11.97 3.31
N LEU A 70 13.96 11.53 2.08
CA LEU A 70 15.14 12.00 1.36
C LEU A 70 15.09 13.50 1.06
N LEU A 71 13.91 14.03 0.75
CA LEU A 71 13.70 15.45 0.46
C LEU A 71 13.61 16.30 1.74
N SER A 72 13.15 15.73 2.85
CA SER A 72 12.98 16.44 4.12
C SER A 72 14.28 16.76 4.85
N ARG A 73 15.35 15.99 4.61
CA ARG A 73 16.61 16.12 5.35
C ARG A 73 17.61 16.95 4.57
N ASP A 74 18.19 18.00 5.15
CA ASP A 74 19.20 18.81 4.44
C ASP A 74 20.50 18.05 4.10
N HIS A 75 20.79 16.98 4.84
CA HIS A 75 22.00 16.17 4.72
C HIS A 75 21.73 14.83 4.03
N ALA A 76 22.77 14.29 3.39
CA ALA A 76 22.73 12.95 2.82
C ALA A 76 22.46 11.89 3.92
N TRP A 77 21.81 10.79 3.53
CA TRP A 77 21.60 9.69 4.47
C TRP A 77 22.92 9.05 4.89
N PRO A 78 23.08 8.72 6.18
CA PRO A 78 24.15 7.83 6.60
C PRO A 78 24.11 6.50 5.82
N PRO A 79 25.27 5.85 5.58
CA PRO A 79 25.34 4.61 4.80
C PRO A 79 24.44 3.50 5.33
N HIS A 80 24.31 3.37 6.66
CA HIS A 80 23.45 2.37 7.28
C HIS A 80 21.96 2.62 7.01
N THR A 81 21.51 3.89 7.04
CA THR A 81 20.11 4.25 6.74
C THR A 81 19.80 3.93 5.29
N LEU A 82 20.71 4.28 4.37
CA LEU A 82 20.56 3.98 2.95
C LEU A 82 20.46 2.46 2.71
N ALA A 83 21.35 1.68 3.32
CA ALA A 83 21.35 0.22 3.21
C ALA A 83 20.04 -0.40 3.74
N GLN A 84 19.55 0.08 4.89
CA GLN A 84 18.29 -0.37 5.47
C GLN A 84 17.11 -0.06 4.55
N ARG A 85 16.99 1.18 4.06
CA ARG A 85 15.91 1.60 3.14
C ARG A 85 15.95 0.78 1.85
N ARG A 86 17.14 0.52 1.30
CA ARG A 86 17.33 -0.34 0.14
C ARG A 86 16.87 -1.77 0.40
N ALA A 87 17.26 -2.37 1.52
CA ALA A 87 16.87 -3.73 1.86
C ALA A 87 15.35 -3.88 1.97
N VAL A 88 14.67 -2.92 2.61
CA VAL A 88 13.21 -2.93 2.75
C VAL A 88 12.52 -2.80 1.40
N LEU A 89 12.88 -1.79 0.59
CA LEU A 89 12.23 -1.56 -0.69
C LEU A 89 12.49 -2.68 -1.70
N MET A 90 13.71 -3.21 -1.76
CA MET A 90 14.04 -4.31 -2.64
C MET A 90 13.34 -5.61 -2.22
N ARG A 91 13.15 -5.84 -0.91
CA ARG A 91 12.36 -6.98 -0.42
C ARG A 91 10.89 -6.86 -0.81
N LEU A 92 10.28 -5.69 -0.63
CA LEU A 92 8.90 -5.45 -1.05
C LEU A 92 8.73 -5.60 -2.57
N TRP A 93 9.71 -5.13 -3.34
CA TRP A 93 9.74 -5.31 -4.79
C TRP A 93 9.84 -6.78 -5.20
N ASP A 94 10.64 -7.58 -4.51
CA ASP A 94 10.76 -9.01 -4.77
C ASP A 94 9.47 -9.78 -4.43
N GLN A 95 8.77 -9.36 -3.37
CA GLN A 95 7.50 -9.95 -2.91
C GLN A 95 6.26 -9.50 -3.72
N ARG A 96 6.45 -8.69 -4.77
CA ARG A 96 5.37 -8.19 -5.62
C ARG A 96 4.57 -9.33 -6.24
N THR A 97 3.33 -9.05 -6.63
CA THR A 97 2.47 -10.03 -7.30
C THR A 97 3.09 -10.45 -8.64
N PRO A 98 3.43 -11.74 -8.84
CA PRO A 98 3.97 -12.22 -10.10
C PRO A 98 3.03 -11.94 -11.27
N GLY A 99 3.58 -11.62 -12.44
CA GLY A 99 2.81 -11.34 -13.66
C GLY A 99 2.18 -9.93 -13.73
N LEU A 100 2.12 -9.18 -12.62
CA LEU A 100 1.49 -7.84 -12.60
C LEU A 100 2.30 -6.80 -13.39
N PHE A 101 3.64 -6.89 -13.36
CA PHE A 101 4.54 -5.90 -13.96
C PHE A 101 5.36 -6.43 -15.14
N GLU A 102 5.12 -7.68 -15.56
CA GLU A 102 5.97 -8.35 -16.55
C GLU A 102 5.68 -7.86 -17.98
N GLN A 103 4.56 -7.18 -18.20
CA GLN A 103 4.20 -6.64 -19.52
C GLN A 103 5.14 -5.49 -19.92
N GLY A 104 5.70 -5.60 -21.13
CA GLY A 104 6.45 -4.51 -21.78
C GLY A 104 7.75 -4.11 -21.06
N GLY A 105 8.36 -5.00 -20.28
CA GLY A 105 9.58 -4.66 -19.53
C GLY A 105 9.35 -3.65 -18.40
N THR A 106 8.12 -3.54 -17.90
CA THR A 106 7.79 -2.59 -16.83
C THR A 106 8.50 -2.96 -15.53
N ALA A 107 8.57 -4.26 -15.21
CA ALA A 107 9.30 -4.76 -14.05
C ALA A 107 10.79 -4.34 -14.09
N ASP A 108 11.46 -4.52 -15.23
CA ASP A 108 12.84 -4.11 -15.40
C ASP A 108 13.02 -2.60 -15.29
N SER A 109 12.07 -1.83 -15.83
CA SER A 109 12.11 -0.37 -15.76
C SER A 109 11.94 0.14 -14.33
N ILE A 110 11.03 -0.45 -13.56
CA ILE A 110 10.87 -0.12 -12.13
C ILE A 110 12.13 -0.51 -11.35
N ALA A 111 12.66 -1.72 -11.58
CA ALA A 111 13.88 -2.18 -10.92
C ALA A 111 15.07 -1.25 -11.22
N ARG A 112 15.25 -0.82 -12.48
CA ARG A 112 16.29 0.15 -12.86
C ARG A 112 16.12 1.49 -12.16
N CYS A 113 14.91 2.04 -12.11
CA CYS A 113 14.65 3.29 -11.38
C CYS A 113 14.97 3.16 -9.90
N LEU A 114 14.59 2.05 -9.25
CA LEU A 114 14.93 1.83 -7.83
C LEU A 114 16.44 1.74 -7.60
N GLN A 115 17.17 1.01 -8.45
CA GLN A 115 18.62 0.90 -8.34
C GLN A 115 19.31 2.26 -8.59
N ALA A 116 18.87 2.99 -9.61
CA ALA A 116 19.35 4.34 -9.90
C ALA A 116 19.11 5.28 -8.72
N ALA A 117 17.90 5.28 -8.14
CA ALA A 117 17.57 6.11 -6.98
C ALA A 117 18.53 5.89 -5.81
N PHE A 118 18.85 4.62 -5.48
CA PHE A 118 19.80 4.32 -4.41
C PHE A 118 21.25 4.66 -4.76
N ALA A 119 21.65 4.55 -6.02
CA ALA A 119 22.97 4.96 -6.49
C ALA A 119 23.15 6.49 -6.40
N GLU A 120 22.14 7.24 -6.83
CA GLU A 120 22.08 8.70 -6.73
C GLU A 120 22.10 9.15 -5.26
N ALA A 121 21.32 8.50 -4.40
CA ALA A 121 21.29 8.79 -2.97
C ALA A 121 22.63 8.48 -2.28
N ALA A 122 23.31 7.38 -2.67
CA ALA A 122 24.66 7.06 -2.20
C ALA A 122 25.69 8.13 -2.60
N ALA A 123 25.51 8.74 -3.77
CA ALA A 123 26.36 9.81 -4.27
C ALA A 123 25.99 11.20 -3.70
N GLY A 124 25.01 11.29 -2.79
CA GLY A 124 24.54 12.55 -2.22
C GLY A 124 23.67 13.39 -3.17
N ARG A 125 23.33 12.86 -4.35
CA ARG A 125 22.49 13.52 -5.36
C ARG A 125 21.01 13.32 -5.04
N ARG A 126 20.55 14.08 -4.04
CA ARG A 126 19.22 13.91 -3.41
C ARG A 126 18.06 14.15 -4.36
N LEU A 127 18.15 15.18 -5.20
CA LEU A 127 17.06 15.54 -6.11
C LEU A 127 16.90 14.48 -7.20
N GLU A 128 18.02 14.04 -7.78
CA GLU A 128 18.12 13.00 -8.79
C GLU A 128 17.57 11.68 -8.26
N ALA A 129 17.98 11.29 -7.05
CA ALA A 129 17.43 10.14 -6.36
C ALA A 129 15.91 10.25 -6.13
N ALA A 130 15.42 11.41 -5.70
CA ALA A 130 13.99 11.64 -5.50
C ALA A 130 13.19 11.63 -6.81
N LEU A 131 13.80 12.01 -7.94
CA LEU A 131 13.20 11.91 -9.26
C LEU A 131 13.12 10.46 -9.73
N GLU A 132 14.14 9.65 -9.49
CA GLU A 132 14.10 8.21 -9.80
C GLU A 132 13.07 7.47 -8.94
N PHE A 133 12.97 7.79 -7.64
CA PHE A 133 11.87 7.29 -6.81
C PHE A 133 10.51 7.73 -7.37
N LYS A 134 10.35 9.01 -7.78
CA LYS A 134 9.10 9.47 -8.41
C LYS A 134 8.77 8.64 -9.65
N ARG A 135 9.74 8.41 -10.54
CA ARG A 135 9.55 7.59 -11.75
C ARG A 135 9.07 6.18 -11.42
N ALA A 136 9.74 5.50 -10.48
CA ALA A 136 9.33 4.18 -10.02
C ALA A 136 7.90 4.18 -9.44
N TYR A 137 7.56 5.19 -8.61
CA TYR A 137 6.21 5.34 -8.05
C TYR A 137 5.14 5.42 -9.14
N TYR A 138 5.33 6.29 -10.14
CA TYR A 138 4.36 6.44 -11.22
C TYR A 138 4.21 5.16 -12.05
N LEU A 139 5.30 4.47 -12.36
CA LEU A 139 5.24 3.19 -13.09
C LEU A 139 4.42 2.15 -12.31
N VAL A 140 4.65 2.01 -11.01
CA VAL A 140 3.89 1.08 -10.17
C VAL A 140 2.40 1.47 -10.14
N CYS A 141 2.08 2.74 -9.92
CA CYS A 141 0.69 3.24 -9.89
C CYS A 141 -0.05 3.02 -11.21
N CYS A 142 0.58 3.36 -12.34
CA CYS A 142 -0.03 3.22 -13.67
C CYS A 142 -0.31 1.75 -13.98
N THR A 143 0.65 0.86 -13.74
CA THR A 143 0.49 -0.57 -14.05
C THR A 143 -0.50 -1.26 -13.11
N ALA A 144 -0.47 -0.94 -11.81
CA ALA A 144 -1.45 -1.48 -10.86
C ALA A 144 -2.88 -1.05 -11.23
N SER A 145 -3.07 0.20 -11.66
CA SER A 145 -4.38 0.73 -12.06
C SER A 145 -4.87 0.11 -13.38
N SER A 146 -4.02 0.08 -14.40
CA SER A 146 -4.35 -0.53 -15.70
C SER A 146 -4.60 -2.02 -15.61
N GLY A 147 -3.78 -2.74 -14.83
CA GLY A 147 -3.98 -4.17 -14.58
C GLY A 147 -5.29 -4.47 -13.83
N SER A 148 -5.72 -3.57 -12.94
CA SER A 148 -7.02 -3.70 -12.26
C SER A 148 -8.19 -3.56 -13.21
N ARG A 149 -8.12 -2.58 -14.13
CA ARG A 149 -9.16 -2.39 -15.17
C ARG A 149 -9.22 -3.54 -16.16
N ALA A 150 -8.07 -4.05 -16.63
CA ALA A 150 -8.02 -5.17 -17.55
C ALA A 150 -8.66 -6.45 -16.97
N ARG A 151 -8.46 -6.71 -15.66
CA ARG A 151 -9.08 -7.86 -14.98
C ARG A 151 -10.59 -7.70 -14.80
N LEU A 152 -11.08 -6.48 -14.56
CA LEU A 152 -12.51 -6.22 -14.46
C LEU A 152 -13.23 -6.34 -15.81
N HIS A 153 -12.60 -5.88 -16.90
CA HIS A 153 -13.20 -5.96 -18.25
C HIS A 153 -13.01 -7.33 -18.91
N GLY A 154 -11.97 -8.10 -18.55
CA GLY A 154 -11.74 -9.45 -19.06
C GLY A 154 -12.62 -10.54 -18.45
N GLY A 155 -13.39 -10.24 -17.38
CA GLY A 155 -14.26 -11.20 -16.70
C GLY A 155 -15.61 -11.46 -17.38
N ASN A 156 -15.98 -10.71 -18.42
CA ASN A 156 -17.28 -10.83 -19.09
C ASN A 156 -17.24 -11.57 -20.44
N ASN A 157 -16.09 -12.11 -20.85
CA ASN A 157 -15.98 -12.88 -22.10
C ASN A 157 -15.66 -14.34 -21.78
N GLY A 158 -16.69 -15.14 -21.52
CA GLY A 158 -16.49 -16.58 -21.31
C GLY A 158 -17.68 -17.36 -20.78
N GLU A 159 -18.83 -17.29 -21.44
CA GLU A 159 -19.76 -18.44 -21.46
C GLU A 159 -20.33 -18.61 -22.87
N PRO A 160 -19.80 -19.58 -23.64
CA PRO A 160 -20.58 -20.31 -24.61
C PRO A 160 -20.65 -21.78 -24.15
N GLY A 161 -21.87 -22.26 -23.89
CA GLY A 161 -22.13 -23.65 -23.54
C GLY A 161 -23.53 -23.85 -23.01
#